data_AF-U4L5E1-F1
#
_entry.id   AF-U4L5E1-F1
#
_cell.length_a   1.000
_cell.length_b   1.000
_cell.length_c   1.000
_cell.angle_alpha   90.00
_cell.angle_beta   90.00
_cell.angle_gamma   90.00
#
_symmetry.space_group_name_H-M   'P 1'
#
loop_
_entity.id
_entity.type
_entity.pdbx_description
1 polymer ?
#
loop_
_entity_poly.entity_id
_entity_poly.type
_entity_poly.pdbx_seq_one_letter_code
_entity_poly.pdbx_strand_id
1 'polypeptide(L)'
;MSRPLDETVTELLDRRPAVHDEDDDDDELFRELEEDPGPAALREKRAQEIADVLRTVKQQRADGAGTYLDLPDEEAVMRITTNNTNSLVHFYKSDFRRCHILDSHLSYLAPRHTECRFLKIDVLKAPFLVEKLGIRELPCLVAYVDGEQTLKMKGFGLVGNSDNFRTVYLEELLVEQGGVFERVKCTEDDGPGGGDERGEREQKKGTIREKAREEEDDDDWD
;
A
#
# COMPACT_ATOMS: atom_id res chain seq x y z
N MET A 1 -27.47 12.54 -1.68
CA MET A 1 -27.19 11.43 -2.61
C MET A 1 -27.51 10.14 -1.87
N SER A 2 -28.68 9.56 -2.16
CA SER A 2 -29.20 8.38 -1.48
C SER A 2 -28.33 7.17 -1.86
N ARG A 3 -27.87 6.40 -0.88
CA ARG A 3 -27.19 5.12 -1.13
C ARG A 3 -28.21 4.16 -1.76
N PRO A 4 -27.84 3.34 -2.76
CA PRO A 4 -28.73 2.32 -3.29
C PRO A 4 -29.12 1.37 -2.15
N LEU A 5 -30.42 1.04 -2.08
CA LEU A 5 -30.92 0.08 -1.11
C LEU A 5 -30.39 -1.32 -1.46
N ASP A 6 -30.17 -2.13 -0.43
CA ASP A 6 -29.78 -3.54 -0.53
C ASP A 6 -30.82 -4.30 -1.36
N GLU A 7 -30.38 -5.23 -2.19
CA GLU A 7 -31.21 -5.98 -3.16
C GLU A 7 -32.36 -6.70 -2.44
N THR A 8 -32.09 -7.23 -1.26
CA THR A 8 -33.07 -7.88 -0.36
C THR A 8 -34.15 -6.92 0.15
N VAL A 9 -33.78 -5.67 0.46
CA VAL A 9 -34.72 -4.63 0.93
C VAL A 9 -35.62 -4.16 -0.21
N THR A 10 -35.11 -4.24 -1.43
CA THR A 10 -35.85 -3.86 -2.65
C THR A 10 -36.91 -4.92 -2.99
N GLU A 11 -36.56 -6.21 -2.89
CA GLU A 11 -37.52 -7.32 -3.07
C GLU A 11 -38.65 -7.30 -2.05
N LEU A 12 -38.35 -7.00 -0.79
CA LEU A 12 -39.34 -7.02 0.30
C LEU A 12 -40.39 -5.90 0.19
N LEU A 13 -40.06 -4.80 -0.49
CA LEU A 13 -40.96 -3.65 -0.67
C LEU A 13 -41.89 -3.77 -1.89
N ASP A 14 -41.53 -4.60 -2.88
CA ASP A 14 -42.36 -4.84 -4.07
C ASP A 14 -43.46 -5.91 -3.84
N ARG A 15 -43.39 -6.67 -2.74
CA ARG A 15 -44.39 -7.68 -2.36
C ARG A 15 -45.62 -7.04 -1.72
N ARG A 16 -46.45 -6.37 -2.52
CA ARG A 16 -47.74 -5.80 -2.08
C ARG A 16 -48.82 -6.89 -2.10
N PRO A 17 -49.43 -7.29 -0.96
CA PRO A 17 -50.35 -8.42 -0.94
C PRO A 17 -51.71 -8.02 -1.54
N ALA A 18 -52.16 -8.79 -2.54
CA ALA A 18 -53.56 -8.83 -2.95
C ALA A 18 -54.29 -9.79 -1.99
N VAL A 19 -55.42 -9.33 -1.44
CA VAL A 19 -56.35 -10.10 -0.59
C VAL A 19 -56.79 -11.41 -1.27
N HIS A 20 -56.49 -12.58 -0.70
CA HIS A 20 -57.41 -13.73 -0.54
C HIS A 20 -56.79 -15.00 0.09
N ASP A 21 -57.62 -15.65 0.93
CA ASP A 21 -57.61 -17.01 1.51
C ASP A 21 -56.48 -17.39 2.51
N GLU A 22 -56.87 -17.24 3.78
CA GLU A 22 -56.15 -17.53 5.02
C GLU A 22 -56.08 -19.07 5.22
N ASP A 23 -54.87 -19.65 5.22
CA ASP A 23 -54.41 -20.78 6.06
C ASP A 23 -53.24 -21.59 5.42
N ASP A 24 -53.16 -21.72 4.08
CA ASP A 24 -52.10 -22.51 3.41
C ASP A 24 -50.82 -21.68 3.06
N ASP A 25 -50.97 -20.37 2.79
CA ASP A 25 -49.84 -19.49 2.46
C ASP A 25 -49.01 -19.09 3.69
N ASP A 26 -49.61 -19.13 4.90
CA ASP A 26 -48.91 -18.81 6.14
C ASP A 26 -47.85 -19.88 6.46
N ASP A 27 -48.15 -21.16 6.26
CA ASP A 27 -47.19 -22.25 6.49
C ASP A 27 -46.00 -22.20 5.52
N GLU A 28 -46.20 -21.71 4.30
CA GLU A 28 -45.12 -21.49 3.32
C GLU A 28 -44.28 -20.26 3.70
N LEU A 29 -44.92 -19.18 4.14
CA LEU A 29 -44.26 -17.97 4.62
C LEU A 29 -43.48 -18.22 5.93
N PHE A 30 -44.01 -19.04 6.84
CA PHE A 30 -43.33 -19.44 8.08
C PHE A 30 -42.11 -20.33 7.80
N ARG A 31 -42.17 -21.23 6.81
CA ARG A 31 -41.00 -22.00 6.36
C ARG A 31 -39.94 -21.11 5.72
N GLU A 32 -40.35 -20.13 4.91
CA GLU A 32 -39.44 -19.14 4.30
C GLU A 32 -38.75 -18.28 5.37
N LEU A 33 -39.45 -17.89 6.44
CA LEU A 33 -38.87 -17.19 7.61
C LEU A 33 -38.00 -18.07 8.51
N GLU A 34 -38.27 -19.38 8.61
CA GLU A 34 -37.41 -20.34 9.33
C GLU A 34 -36.13 -20.68 8.54
N GLU A 35 -36.20 -20.65 7.20
CA GLU A 35 -35.03 -20.80 6.32
C GLU A 35 -34.22 -19.50 6.18
N ASP A 36 -34.84 -18.32 6.30
CA ASP A 36 -34.12 -17.04 6.32
C ASP A 36 -33.23 -16.99 7.58
N PRO A 37 -31.89 -16.97 7.44
CA PRO A 37 -31.00 -16.84 8.58
C PRO A 37 -31.30 -15.51 9.27
N GLY A 38 -32.10 -15.59 10.34
CA GLY A 38 -32.61 -14.44 11.05
C GLY A 38 -31.52 -13.42 11.39
N PRO A 39 -31.87 -12.18 11.77
CA PRO A 39 -30.95 -11.06 11.83
C PRO A 39 -29.67 -11.29 12.66
N ALA A 40 -29.66 -12.26 13.58
CA ALA A 40 -28.47 -12.71 14.30
C ALA A 40 -27.46 -13.46 13.40
N ALA A 41 -27.91 -14.40 12.57
CA ALA A 41 -27.05 -15.17 11.66
C ALA A 41 -26.47 -14.28 10.55
N LEU A 42 -27.24 -13.31 10.03
CA LEU A 42 -26.71 -12.32 9.08
C LEU A 42 -25.66 -11.40 9.72
N ARG A 43 -25.84 -11.02 11.00
CA ARG A 43 -24.83 -10.26 11.76
C ARG A 43 -23.55 -11.08 11.95
N GLU A 44 -23.68 -12.36 12.26
CA GLU A 44 -22.54 -13.26 12.43
C GLU A 44 -21.77 -13.45 11.13
N LYS A 45 -22.46 -13.68 10.01
CA LYS A 45 -21.85 -13.79 8.68
C LYS A 45 -21.07 -12.53 8.29
N ARG A 46 -21.67 -11.35 8.46
CA ARG A 46 -20.97 -10.07 8.21
C ARG A 46 -19.79 -9.86 9.16
N ALA A 47 -19.91 -10.26 10.42
CA ALA A 47 -18.81 -10.17 11.38
C ALA A 47 -17.64 -11.09 11.00
N GLN A 48 -17.92 -12.28 10.47
CA GLN A 48 -16.92 -13.21 9.95
C GLN A 48 -16.22 -12.64 8.71
N GLU A 49 -16.97 -12.13 7.72
CA GLU A 49 -16.39 -11.50 6.52
C GLU A 49 -15.46 -10.34 6.87
N ILE A 50 -15.87 -9.46 7.80
CA ILE A 50 -15.03 -8.36 8.29
C ILE A 50 -13.79 -8.90 9.02
N ALA A 51 -13.95 -9.93 9.85
CA ALA A 51 -12.83 -10.54 10.58
C ALA A 51 -11.79 -11.14 9.63
N ASP A 52 -12.20 -11.80 8.56
CA ASP A 52 -11.33 -12.41 7.55
C ASP A 52 -10.57 -11.34 6.73
N VAL A 53 -11.26 -10.28 6.33
CA VAL A 53 -10.62 -9.12 5.67
C VAL A 53 -9.59 -8.48 6.59
N LEU A 54 -9.95 -8.25 7.87
CA LEU A 54 -9.02 -7.70 8.86
C LEU A 54 -7.82 -8.61 9.11
N ARG A 55 -8.02 -9.94 9.10
CA ARG A 55 -6.93 -10.91 9.29
C ARG A 55 -5.96 -10.87 8.13
N THR A 56 -6.47 -10.84 6.90
CA THR A 56 -5.67 -10.75 5.67
C THR A 56 -4.86 -9.44 5.65
N VAL A 57 -5.49 -8.30 5.93
CA VAL A 57 -4.81 -6.99 5.99
C VAL A 57 -3.74 -6.97 7.08
N LYS A 58 -4.01 -7.57 8.25
CA LYS A 58 -3.03 -7.69 9.35
C LYS A 58 -1.85 -8.57 8.97
N GLN A 59 -2.08 -9.71 8.32
CA GLN A 59 -1.00 -10.60 7.85
C GLN A 59 -0.14 -9.91 6.80
N GLN A 60 -0.75 -9.27 5.81
CA GLN A 60 -0.02 -8.50 4.79
C GLN A 60 0.87 -7.42 5.42
N ARG A 61 0.34 -6.66 6.40
CA ARG A 61 1.14 -5.68 7.15
C ARG A 61 2.25 -6.32 7.99
N ALA A 62 1.99 -7.46 8.63
CA ALA A 62 2.96 -8.18 9.46
C ALA A 62 4.12 -8.73 8.64
N ASP A 63 3.89 -9.12 7.38
CA ASP A 63 4.92 -9.68 6.51
C ASP A 63 5.89 -8.61 5.94
N GLY A 64 5.77 -7.35 6.37
CA GLY A 64 6.62 -6.24 5.93
C GLY A 64 6.09 -5.51 4.69
N ALA A 65 4.82 -5.68 4.34
CA ALA A 65 4.25 -4.99 3.21
C ALA A 65 4.12 -3.48 3.46
N GLY A 66 4.45 -2.70 2.45
CA GLY A 66 4.57 -1.25 2.52
C GLY A 66 5.85 -0.72 3.19
N THR A 67 6.84 -1.59 3.41
CA THR A 67 8.21 -1.18 3.75
C THR A 67 9.11 -1.27 2.53
N TYR A 68 10.18 -0.45 2.53
CA TYR A 68 11.20 -0.44 1.50
C TYR A 68 12.49 -1.03 2.05
N LEU A 69 12.82 -2.25 1.62
CA LEU A 69 13.84 -3.09 2.23
C LEU A 69 15.12 -3.12 1.40
N ASP A 70 16.27 -2.90 2.03
CA ASP A 70 17.60 -3.14 1.43
C ASP A 70 18.02 -4.59 1.63
N LEU A 71 18.31 -5.28 0.52
CA LEU A 71 18.64 -6.69 0.52
C LEU A 71 20.17 -6.90 0.51
N PRO A 72 20.67 -7.88 1.31
CA PRO A 72 22.09 -8.13 1.42
C PRO A 72 22.66 -8.91 0.23
N ASP A 73 21.85 -9.72 -0.44
CA ASP A 73 22.26 -10.65 -1.48
C ASP A 73 21.18 -10.84 -2.56
N GLU A 74 21.61 -11.35 -3.71
CA GLU A 74 20.73 -11.66 -4.85
C GLU A 74 19.83 -12.87 -4.60
N GLU A 75 20.23 -13.80 -3.73
CA GLU A 75 19.40 -14.95 -3.35
C GLU A 75 18.12 -14.50 -2.64
N ALA A 76 18.21 -13.52 -1.73
CA ALA A 76 17.05 -12.92 -1.08
C ALA A 76 16.13 -12.23 -2.08
N VAL A 77 16.68 -11.55 -3.10
CA VAL A 77 15.87 -10.95 -4.18
C VAL A 77 15.05 -12.04 -4.85
N MET A 78 15.70 -13.11 -5.33
CA MET A 78 15.03 -14.19 -6.05
C MET A 78 13.96 -14.86 -5.19
N ARG A 79 14.29 -15.17 -3.93
CA ARG A 79 13.35 -15.78 -2.98
C ARG A 79 12.11 -14.91 -2.76
N ILE A 80 12.28 -13.61 -2.56
CA ILE A 80 11.16 -12.70 -2.31
C ILE A 80 10.31 -12.53 -3.57
N THR A 81 10.94 -12.37 -4.75
CA THR A 81 10.22 -12.23 -6.02
C THR A 81 9.43 -13.47 -6.42
N THR A 82 9.85 -14.66 -5.99
CA THR A 82 9.12 -15.92 -6.27
C THR A 82 8.04 -16.21 -5.23
N ASN A 83 8.24 -15.82 -3.97
CA ASN A 83 7.27 -16.09 -2.90
C ASN A 83 6.13 -15.06 -2.81
N ASN A 84 6.28 -13.90 -3.45
CA ASN A 84 5.28 -12.83 -3.42
C ASN A 84 4.72 -12.59 -4.82
N THR A 85 3.41 -12.35 -4.89
CA THR A 85 2.71 -11.99 -6.13
C THR A 85 3.30 -10.73 -6.74
N ASN A 86 3.36 -9.61 -6.01
CA ASN A 86 3.80 -8.33 -6.55
C ASN A 86 5.08 -7.85 -5.86
N SER A 87 6.16 -7.67 -6.63
CA SER A 87 7.46 -7.19 -6.13
C SER A 87 8.08 -6.16 -7.05
N LEU A 88 8.72 -5.15 -6.47
CA LEU A 88 9.50 -4.14 -7.16
C LEU A 88 10.95 -4.19 -6.67
N VAL A 89 11.90 -4.33 -7.58
CA VAL A 89 13.32 -4.40 -7.28
C VAL A 89 14.04 -3.22 -7.91
N HIS A 90 14.58 -2.35 -7.04
CA HIS A 90 15.43 -1.23 -7.42
C HIS A 90 16.90 -1.63 -7.32
N PHE A 91 17.56 -1.75 -8.48
CA PHE A 91 18.99 -1.92 -8.58
C PHE A 91 19.66 -0.54 -8.56
N TYR A 92 20.44 -0.29 -7.52
CA TYR A 92 21.01 1.02 -7.23
C TYR A 92 22.52 0.96 -7.01
N LYS A 93 23.13 2.14 -7.01
CA LYS A 93 24.50 2.34 -6.53
C LYS A 93 24.60 3.70 -5.84
N SER A 94 25.24 3.75 -4.67
CA SER A 94 25.33 4.95 -3.82
C SER A 94 25.92 6.18 -4.52
N ASP A 95 26.80 5.96 -5.49
CA ASP A 95 27.53 7.03 -6.18
C ASP A 95 26.66 7.81 -7.19
N PHE A 96 25.47 7.31 -7.51
CA PHE A 96 24.62 7.87 -8.57
C PHE A 96 23.48 8.71 -7.99
N ARG A 97 23.49 10.03 -8.25
CA ARG A 97 22.42 10.96 -7.84
C ARG A 97 21.02 10.49 -8.25
N ARG A 98 20.88 9.98 -9.48
CA ARG A 98 19.59 9.48 -9.99
C ARG A 98 19.04 8.29 -9.20
N CYS A 99 19.90 7.47 -8.60
CA CYS A 99 19.46 6.39 -7.72
C CYS A 99 18.79 6.95 -6.46
N HIS A 100 19.33 8.03 -5.88
CA HIS A 100 18.74 8.68 -4.70
C HIS A 100 17.37 9.31 -5.00
N ILE A 101 17.22 9.87 -6.21
CA ILE A 101 15.93 10.43 -6.65
C ILE A 101 14.89 9.31 -6.71
N LEU A 102 15.19 8.20 -7.37
CA LEU A 102 14.26 7.06 -7.43
C LEU A 102 14.00 6.45 -6.04
N ASP A 103 15.02 6.36 -5.19
CA ASP A 103 14.89 5.92 -3.80
C ASP A 103 13.84 6.74 -3.04
N SER A 104 13.83 8.05 -3.25
CA SER A 104 12.88 8.99 -2.60
C SER A 104 11.44 8.76 -3.06
N HIS A 105 11.21 8.54 -4.36
CA HIS A 105 9.88 8.23 -4.87
C HIS A 105 9.37 6.87 -4.38
N LEU A 106 10.23 5.84 -4.40
CA LEU A 106 9.86 4.50 -3.95
C LEU A 106 9.60 4.45 -2.44
N SER A 107 10.38 5.17 -1.63
CA SER A 107 10.12 5.29 -0.19
C SER A 107 8.78 5.97 0.10
N TYR A 108 8.36 6.90 -0.76
CA TYR A 108 7.08 7.59 -0.63
C TYR A 108 5.91 6.69 -1.06
N LEU A 109 6.09 5.87 -2.10
CA LEU A 109 5.08 4.93 -2.60
C LEU A 109 4.92 3.70 -1.71
N ALA A 110 6.00 3.22 -1.08
CA ALA A 110 5.99 2.02 -0.25
C ALA A 110 4.82 1.98 0.76
N PRO A 111 4.64 2.95 1.67
CA PRO A 111 3.55 2.89 2.66
C PRO A 111 2.14 3.01 2.04
N ARG A 112 2.01 3.48 0.80
CA ARG A 112 0.73 3.62 0.09
C ARG A 112 0.32 2.33 -0.62
N HIS A 113 1.29 1.53 -1.05
CA HIS A 113 1.07 0.27 -1.75
C HIS A 113 1.51 -0.93 -0.92
N THR A 114 0.70 -1.28 0.08
CA THR A 114 0.92 -2.49 0.88
C THR A 114 0.64 -3.78 0.10
N GLU A 115 0.09 -3.69 -1.11
CA GLU A 115 -0.07 -4.82 -2.03
C GLU A 115 1.27 -5.28 -2.65
N CYS A 116 2.30 -4.42 -2.66
CA CYS A 116 3.56 -4.68 -3.34
C CYS A 116 4.75 -4.68 -2.36
N ARG A 117 5.75 -5.53 -2.64
CA ARG A 117 7.03 -5.53 -1.92
C ARG A 117 8.02 -4.60 -2.60
N PHE A 118 8.45 -3.56 -1.89
CA PHE A 118 9.49 -2.65 -2.36
C PHE A 118 10.85 -3.11 -1.86
N LEU A 119 11.74 -3.44 -2.79
CA LEU A 119 13.06 -3.98 -2.51
C LEU A 119 14.10 -3.12 -3.20
N LYS A 120 15.26 -2.95 -2.56
CA LYS A 120 16.45 -2.39 -3.19
C LYS A 120 17.66 -3.27 -2.97
N ILE A 121 18.57 -3.27 -3.92
CA ILE A 121 19.83 -3.98 -3.83
C ILE A 121 20.94 -3.21 -4.55
N ASP A 122 22.10 -3.15 -3.91
CA ASP A 122 23.30 -2.60 -4.54
C ASP A 122 23.75 -3.55 -5.67
N VAL A 123 24.00 -3.00 -6.86
CA VAL A 123 24.53 -3.76 -8.00
C VAL A 123 25.81 -4.54 -7.69
N LEU A 124 26.62 -4.08 -6.73
CA LEU A 124 27.83 -4.77 -6.29
C LEU A 124 27.53 -6.07 -5.51
N LYS A 125 26.35 -6.18 -4.90
CA LYS A 125 25.90 -7.35 -4.14
C LYS A 125 25.14 -8.37 -5.01
N ALA A 126 24.79 -8.00 -6.24
CA ALA A 126 23.96 -8.81 -7.14
C ALA A 126 24.52 -8.94 -8.57
N PRO A 127 25.79 -9.36 -8.74
CA PRO A 127 26.43 -9.41 -10.05
C PRO A 127 25.73 -10.35 -11.03
N PHE A 128 25.18 -11.49 -10.56
CA PHE A 128 24.50 -12.44 -11.43
C PHE A 128 23.19 -11.88 -11.96
N LEU A 129 22.40 -11.22 -11.11
CA LEU A 129 21.17 -10.54 -11.56
C LEU A 129 21.46 -9.39 -12.52
N VAL A 130 22.52 -8.60 -12.25
CA VAL A 130 22.96 -7.51 -13.13
C VAL A 130 23.30 -8.02 -14.53
N GLU A 131 24.04 -9.12 -14.62
CA GLU A 131 24.40 -9.74 -15.89
C GLU A 131 23.19 -10.38 -16.58
N LYS A 132 22.43 -11.22 -15.86
CA LYS A 132 21.27 -11.95 -16.40
C LYS A 132 20.18 -11.02 -16.91
N LEU A 133 19.90 -9.94 -16.17
CA LEU A 133 18.92 -8.94 -16.60
C LEU A 133 19.51 -7.99 -17.63
N GLY A 134 20.84 -7.89 -17.78
CA GLY A 134 21.50 -6.93 -18.68
C GLY A 134 21.31 -5.50 -18.21
N ILE A 135 21.61 -5.23 -16.93
CA ILE A 135 21.57 -3.88 -16.34
C ILE A 135 22.84 -3.15 -16.72
N ARG A 136 22.73 -2.16 -17.62
CA ARG A 136 23.85 -1.33 -18.10
C ARG A 136 23.74 0.13 -17.69
N GLU A 137 22.57 0.54 -17.23
CA GLU A 137 22.24 1.92 -16.88
C GLU A 137 21.54 1.93 -15.52
N LEU A 138 21.91 2.90 -14.66
CA LEU A 138 21.39 3.05 -13.32
C LEU A 138 20.69 4.41 -13.15
N PRO A 139 19.63 4.49 -12.33
CA PRO A 139 18.98 3.38 -11.62
C PRO A 139 18.26 2.40 -12.56
N CYS A 140 18.04 1.16 -12.14
CA CYS A 140 17.19 0.22 -12.86
C CYS A 140 16.09 -0.32 -11.94
N LEU A 141 14.84 -0.15 -12.35
CA LEU A 141 13.67 -0.67 -11.62
C LEU A 141 13.07 -1.83 -12.40
N VAL A 142 12.83 -2.94 -11.71
CA VAL A 142 12.22 -4.13 -12.30
C VAL A 142 10.98 -4.49 -11.50
N ALA A 143 9.85 -4.64 -12.20
CA ALA A 143 8.60 -5.10 -11.64
C ALA A 143 8.42 -6.59 -11.91
N TYR A 144 7.97 -7.31 -10.89
CA TYR A 144 7.64 -8.72 -10.94
C TYR A 144 6.18 -8.92 -10.52
N VAL A 145 5.46 -9.69 -11.33
CA VAL A 145 4.10 -10.18 -11.04
C VAL A 145 4.14 -11.69 -11.17
N ASP A 146 3.79 -12.40 -10.11
CA ASP A 146 3.84 -13.86 -9.99
C ASP A 146 5.20 -14.48 -10.39
N GLY A 147 6.29 -13.78 -10.03
CA GLY A 147 7.65 -14.17 -10.35
C GLY A 147 8.10 -13.92 -11.80
N GLU A 148 7.20 -13.43 -12.66
CA GLU A 148 7.53 -13.02 -14.03
C GLU A 148 7.86 -11.54 -14.10
N GLN A 149 8.84 -11.19 -14.94
CA GLN A 149 9.23 -9.80 -15.14
C GLN A 149 8.23 -9.10 -16.08
N THR A 150 7.46 -8.13 -15.56
CA THR A 150 6.48 -7.37 -16.35
C THR A 150 7.06 -6.07 -16.91
N LEU A 151 7.82 -5.35 -16.09
CA LEU A 151 8.38 -4.05 -16.45
C LEU A 151 9.86 -3.97 -16.10
N LYS A 152 10.63 -3.34 -16.98
CA LYS A 152 12.01 -2.95 -16.72
C LYS A 152 12.26 -1.52 -17.16
N MET A 153 12.36 -0.63 -16.18
CA MET A 153 12.77 0.76 -16.39
C MET A 153 14.30 0.86 -16.27
N LYS A 154 14.95 1.39 -17.31
CA LYS A 154 16.38 1.72 -17.30
C LYS A 154 16.54 3.23 -17.19
N GLY A 155 17.30 3.70 -16.21
CA GLY A 155 17.42 5.12 -15.89
C GLY A 155 16.05 5.75 -15.66
N PHE A 156 15.83 6.90 -16.30
CA PHE A 156 14.55 7.61 -16.31
C PHE A 156 13.86 7.55 -17.68
N GLY A 157 14.24 6.59 -18.54
CA GLY A 157 13.76 6.53 -19.92
C GLY A 157 12.24 6.42 -20.07
N LEU A 158 11.55 5.83 -19.09
CA LEU A 158 10.09 5.68 -19.11
C LEU A 158 9.34 6.80 -18.38
N VAL A 159 10.04 7.68 -17.65
CA VAL A 159 9.46 8.80 -16.89
C VAL A 159 9.91 10.16 -17.44
N GLY A 160 10.17 10.21 -18.76
CA GLY A 160 10.51 11.46 -19.47
C GLY A 160 11.99 11.87 -19.39
N ASN A 161 12.87 11.01 -18.87
CA ASN A 161 14.32 11.22 -18.76
C ASN A 161 14.74 12.52 -18.03
N SER A 162 13.85 13.03 -17.18
CA SER A 162 14.08 14.20 -16.32
C SER A 162 14.46 13.74 -14.92
N ASP A 163 15.29 14.52 -14.22
CA ASP A 163 15.60 14.28 -12.81
C ASP A 163 14.48 14.77 -11.87
N ASN A 164 13.52 15.56 -12.37
CA ASN A 164 12.44 16.18 -11.60
C ASN A 164 11.06 15.67 -12.05
N PHE A 165 10.91 14.37 -12.27
CA PHE A 165 9.59 13.80 -12.58
C PHE A 165 8.73 13.72 -11.31
N ARG A 166 7.41 13.78 -11.47
CA ARG A 166 6.46 13.64 -10.36
C ARG A 166 6.25 12.18 -10.01
N THR A 167 6.01 11.91 -8.73
CA THR A 167 5.73 10.55 -8.22
C THR A 167 4.53 9.90 -8.90
N VAL A 168 3.51 10.70 -9.24
CA VAL A 168 2.32 10.22 -9.96
C VAL A 168 2.67 9.55 -11.27
N TYR A 169 3.60 10.10 -12.06
CA TYR A 169 3.98 9.50 -13.34
C TYR A 169 4.66 8.14 -13.18
N LEU A 170 5.46 7.97 -12.11
CA LEU A 170 6.05 6.69 -11.78
C LEU A 170 4.97 5.69 -11.33
N GLU A 171 4.00 6.15 -10.56
CA GLU A 171 2.89 5.33 -10.10
C GLU A 171 1.98 4.88 -11.27
N GLU A 172 1.59 5.81 -12.14
CA GLU A 172 0.84 5.53 -13.37
C GLU A 172 1.56 4.48 -14.23
N LEU A 173 2.87 4.64 -14.43
CA LEU A 173 3.69 3.66 -15.15
C LEU A 173 3.63 2.27 -14.49
N LEU A 174 3.69 2.20 -13.16
CA LEU A 174 3.67 0.95 -12.41
C LEU A 174 2.30 0.28 -12.38
N VAL A 175 1.22 1.05 -12.48
CA VAL A 175 -0.15 0.54 -12.67
C VAL A 175 -0.32 0.03 -14.10
N GLU A 176 -0.08 0.88 -15.10
CA GLU A 176 -0.41 0.60 -16.51
C GLU A 176 0.51 -0.43 -17.16
N GLN A 177 1.83 -0.31 -16.95
CA GLN A 177 2.82 -1.18 -17.58
C GLN A 177 3.41 -2.19 -16.59
N GLY A 178 3.50 -1.81 -15.31
CA GLY A 178 4.03 -2.69 -14.27
C GLY A 178 3.06 -3.77 -13.82
N GLY A 179 1.75 -3.49 -13.79
CA GLY A 179 0.73 -4.40 -13.26
C GLY A 179 0.89 -4.75 -11.78
N VAL A 180 1.76 -4.04 -11.04
CA VAL A 180 2.08 -4.33 -9.63
C VAL A 180 1.15 -3.61 -8.65
N PHE A 181 0.49 -2.55 -9.11
CA PHE A 181 -0.46 -1.76 -8.33
C PHE A 181 -1.85 -1.87 -8.95
N GLU A 182 -2.87 -2.00 -8.11
CA GLU A 182 -4.26 -2.09 -8.58
C GLU A 182 -4.78 -0.76 -9.14
N ARG A 183 -4.34 0.35 -8.56
CA ARG A 183 -4.78 1.70 -8.91
C ARG A 183 -3.77 2.76 -8.44
N VAL A 184 -3.85 3.93 -9.06
CA VAL A 184 -3.16 5.15 -8.64
C VAL A 184 -3.81 5.68 -7.35
N LYS A 185 -2.98 6.05 -6.38
CA LYS A 185 -3.33 6.56 -5.05
C LYS A 185 -2.70 7.94 -4.78
N CYS A 186 -1.68 8.37 -5.52
CA CYS A 186 -1.09 9.71 -5.39
C CYS A 186 -1.84 10.74 -6.25
N THR A 187 -1.84 11.99 -5.79
CA THR A 187 -2.30 13.17 -6.55
C THR A 187 -1.13 13.99 -7.09
N GLU A 188 -1.36 14.96 -8.00
CA GLU A 188 -0.27 15.68 -8.69
C GLU A 188 0.69 16.44 -7.77
N ASP A 189 0.24 16.79 -6.55
CA ASP A 189 1.03 17.50 -5.53
C ASP A 189 1.73 16.54 -4.54
N ASP A 190 1.51 15.23 -4.66
CA ASP A 190 2.01 14.21 -3.73
C ASP A 190 3.43 13.73 -4.07
N GLY A 191 4.34 13.83 -3.09
CA GLY A 191 5.67 13.22 -3.11
C GLY A 191 6.79 14.11 -3.72
N PRO A 192 8.02 13.57 -3.89
CA PRO A 192 9.12 14.34 -4.46
C PRO A 192 8.75 14.86 -5.87
N GLY A 193 9.02 16.14 -6.14
CA GLY A 193 8.73 16.76 -7.44
C GLY A 193 7.32 17.37 -7.61
N GLY A 194 6.40 17.15 -6.65
CA GLY A 194 5.19 17.97 -6.47
C GLY A 194 5.55 19.22 -5.66
N GLY A 195 5.27 20.41 -6.15
CA GLY A 195 5.90 21.64 -5.64
C GLY A 195 5.38 22.13 -4.29
N ASP A 196 6.28 22.41 -3.35
CA ASP A 196 6.43 23.77 -2.79
C ASP A 196 7.83 23.91 -2.11
N GLU A 197 8.59 24.94 -2.49
CA GLU A 197 9.85 25.34 -1.89
C GLU A 197 9.62 26.00 -0.51
N ARG A 198 8.96 25.30 0.41
CA ARG A 198 8.70 25.77 1.79
C ARG A 198 8.98 24.66 2.81
N GLY A 199 10.26 24.46 3.09
CA GLY A 199 10.67 23.51 4.14
C GLY A 199 12.08 23.69 4.71
N GLU A 200 12.85 24.70 4.32
CA GLU A 200 14.08 25.07 5.05
C GLU A 200 13.77 26.10 6.13
N ARG A 201 13.25 25.63 7.27
CA ARG A 201 13.45 26.24 8.61
C ARG A 201 12.63 25.46 9.62
N GLU A 202 13.23 24.43 10.21
CA GLU A 202 13.07 24.13 11.65
C GLU A 202 13.93 22.93 12.04
N GLN A 203 15.19 23.20 12.39
CA GLN A 203 15.95 22.41 13.39
C GLN A 203 17.20 23.19 13.82
N LYS A 204 16.97 24.34 14.48
CA LYS A 204 17.91 24.92 15.44
C LYS A 204 17.18 25.25 16.73
N LYS A 205 16.72 24.20 17.43
CA LYS A 205 16.54 24.18 18.89
C LYS A 205 17.70 23.31 19.38
N GLY A 206 18.66 23.72 20.20
CA GLY A 206 18.62 24.68 21.29
C GLY A 206 19.36 24.00 22.44
N THR A 207 20.68 23.86 22.36
CA THR A 207 21.51 23.41 23.49
C THR A 207 21.78 24.62 24.38
N ILE A 208 20.80 24.96 25.22
CA ILE A 208 21.04 25.84 26.37
C ILE A 208 21.69 24.97 27.44
N ARG A 209 22.97 25.20 27.63
CA ARG A 209 23.82 24.61 28.66
C ARG A 209 23.35 25.13 30.03
N GLU A 210 22.65 24.28 30.77
CA GLU A 210 22.32 24.51 32.17
C GLU A 210 23.61 24.39 33.01
N LYS A 211 23.92 25.45 33.76
CA LYS A 211 24.97 25.47 34.78
C LYS A 211 24.37 26.07 36.05
N ALA A 212 24.27 25.21 37.04
CA ALA A 212 23.91 25.35 38.46
C ALA A 212 24.06 26.73 39.14
N ARG A 213 23.13 26.99 40.07
CA ARG A 213 23.28 27.48 41.46
C ARG A 213 21.88 27.47 42.12
N GLU A 214 21.65 26.68 43.18
CA GLU A 214 21.69 27.08 44.62
C GLU A 214 20.69 28.21 44.90
N GLU A 215 19.77 28.21 45.85
CA GLU A 215 19.53 27.49 47.12
C GLU A 215 18.14 28.00 47.64
N GLU A 216 17.49 27.24 48.54
CA GLU A 216 16.53 27.71 49.58
C GLU A 216 15.18 28.31 49.10
N ASP A 217 14.01 28.12 49.71
CA ASP A 217 13.58 27.52 50.97
C ASP A 217 12.03 27.40 50.93
N ASP A 218 11.50 26.56 51.82
CA ASP A 218 10.20 26.66 52.51
C ASP A 218 8.86 26.34 51.78
N ASP A 219 8.28 25.21 52.23
CA ASP A 219 6.95 25.07 52.84
C ASP A 219 5.73 25.80 52.20
N ASP A 220 4.73 25.03 51.75
CA ASP A 220 3.47 24.86 52.51
C ASP A 220 2.57 23.78 51.89
N TRP A 221 1.86 23.06 52.78
CA TRP A 221 0.91 21.99 52.51
C TRP A 221 -0.53 22.54 52.37
N ASP A 222 -1.28 22.07 51.36
CA ASP A 222 -2.67 21.54 51.50
C ASP A 222 -3.14 20.86 50.20
#